data_AF-A0A937W123-F1
#
_entry.id   AF-A0A937W123-F1
#
_cell.length_a   1.000
_cell.length_b   1.000
_cell.length_c   1.000
_cell.angle_alpha   90.00
_cell.angle_beta   90.00
_cell.angle_gamma   90.00
#
_symmetry.space_group_name_H-M   'P 1'
#
loop_
_entity.id
_entity.type
_entity.pdbx_description
1 polymer ?
#
loop_
_entity_poly.entity_id
_entity_poly.type
_entity_poly.pdbx_seq_one_letter_code
_entity_poly.pdbx_strand_id
1 'polypeptide(L)'
;MLEAQFPETVETQPELVAQHYTQAGCHEQAVPYWQRAGQRARQRSANLEAISHLTRGLEVLKTLSPTTACLQYELDLQMTLGPVLMATKGWVAPDVGHTYARARELCQQLGDTPQLVSVLRGLARFHQGRGEAQTANELAAQCLSLAQQAQDPALLLAAHEVSGVSMYQLGASVLLSCTLSMVSHSMIRNSTAPWRSSTARTLVYPA
;
A
#
# COMPACT_ATOMS: atom_id res chain seq x y z
N MET A 1 -10.83 -27.85 -17.12
CA MET A 1 -9.82 -27.08 -16.37
C MET A 1 -9.54 -25.83 -17.18
N LEU A 2 -10.26 -24.74 -16.90
CA LEU A 2 -10.27 -23.52 -17.73
C LEU A 2 -8.88 -22.85 -17.76
N GLU A 3 -8.16 -22.91 -16.64
CA GLU A 3 -6.79 -22.42 -16.48
C GLU A 3 -5.76 -23.14 -17.37
N ALA A 4 -5.94 -24.46 -17.54
CA ALA A 4 -5.07 -25.27 -18.37
C ALA A 4 -5.41 -25.17 -19.87
N GLN A 5 -6.63 -24.73 -20.21
CA GLN A 5 -7.11 -24.63 -21.58
C GLN A 5 -6.95 -23.23 -22.17
N PHE A 6 -6.92 -22.17 -21.33
CA PHE A 6 -6.84 -20.78 -21.76
C PHE A 6 -5.90 -19.93 -20.88
N PRO A 7 -4.60 -20.25 -20.81
CA PRO A 7 -3.66 -19.56 -19.94
C PRO A 7 -3.55 -18.06 -20.27
N GLU A 8 -3.63 -17.71 -21.54
CA GLU A 8 -3.58 -16.31 -22.01
C GLU A 8 -4.78 -15.49 -21.53
N THR A 9 -5.98 -16.09 -21.48
CA THR A 9 -7.20 -15.45 -20.97
C THR A 9 -7.13 -15.24 -19.46
N VAL A 10 -6.56 -16.19 -18.72
CA VAL A 10 -6.34 -16.07 -17.27
C VAL A 10 -5.43 -14.89 -16.93
N GLU A 11 -4.41 -14.65 -17.75
CA GLU A 11 -3.47 -13.53 -17.55
C GLU A 11 -4.04 -12.19 -18.03
N THR A 12 -4.80 -12.20 -19.12
CA THR A 12 -5.26 -10.97 -19.77
C THR A 12 -6.61 -10.47 -19.29
N GLN A 13 -7.48 -11.37 -18.83
CA GLN A 13 -8.88 -11.13 -18.46
C GLN A 13 -9.28 -11.93 -17.19
N PRO A 14 -8.61 -11.69 -16.05
CA PRO A 14 -8.89 -12.37 -14.79
C PRO A 14 -10.35 -12.23 -14.33
N GLU A 15 -11.04 -11.16 -14.70
CA GLU A 15 -12.45 -10.90 -14.40
C GLU A 15 -13.39 -11.96 -14.99
N LEU A 16 -13.10 -12.49 -16.18
CA LEU A 16 -13.93 -13.54 -16.79
C LEU A 16 -13.78 -14.85 -16.03
N VAL A 17 -12.54 -15.20 -15.65
CA VAL A 17 -12.25 -16.39 -14.85
C VAL A 17 -12.94 -16.29 -13.49
N ALA A 18 -12.85 -15.12 -12.83
CA ALA A 18 -13.52 -14.85 -11.57
C ALA A 18 -15.05 -15.01 -11.69
N GLN A 19 -15.63 -14.48 -12.76
CA GLN A 19 -17.06 -14.58 -13.03
C GLN A 19 -17.50 -16.03 -13.24
N HIS A 20 -16.75 -16.81 -14.02
CA HIS A 20 -17.05 -18.23 -14.24
C HIS A 20 -16.98 -19.05 -12.95
N TYR A 21 -15.94 -18.88 -12.14
CA TYR A 21 -15.86 -19.58 -10.84
C TYR A 21 -16.97 -19.14 -9.89
N THR A 22 -17.32 -17.85 -9.89
CA THR A 22 -18.43 -17.33 -9.08
C THR A 22 -19.76 -17.97 -9.50
N GLN A 23 -20.03 -18.04 -10.81
CA GLN A 23 -21.26 -18.65 -11.35
C GLN A 23 -21.30 -20.17 -11.14
N ALA A 24 -20.14 -20.82 -11.09
CA ALA A 24 -20.02 -22.25 -10.82
C ALA A 24 -20.12 -22.61 -9.32
N GLY A 25 -20.27 -21.63 -8.42
CA GLY A 25 -20.27 -21.86 -6.96
C GLY A 25 -18.89 -22.16 -6.37
N CYS A 26 -17.83 -22.08 -7.17
CA CYS A 26 -16.44 -22.28 -6.78
C CYS A 26 -15.86 -20.99 -6.18
N HIS A 27 -16.45 -20.53 -5.08
CA HIS A 27 -16.19 -19.20 -4.51
C HIS A 27 -14.76 -19.05 -3.98
N GLU A 28 -14.17 -20.10 -3.42
CA GLU A 28 -12.77 -20.07 -2.94
C GLU A 28 -11.79 -19.78 -4.08
N GLN A 29 -12.02 -20.38 -5.26
CA GLN A 29 -11.21 -20.14 -6.45
C GLN A 29 -11.49 -18.77 -7.07
N ALA A 30 -12.71 -18.25 -6.97
CA ALA A 30 -13.10 -17.00 -7.61
C ALA A 30 -12.44 -15.76 -6.98
N VAL A 31 -12.28 -15.73 -5.66
CA VAL A 31 -11.79 -14.55 -4.91
C VAL A 31 -10.38 -14.09 -5.36
N PRO A 32 -9.37 -14.96 -5.51
CA PRO A 32 -8.07 -14.57 -6.05
C PRO A 32 -8.15 -13.91 -7.43
N TYR A 33 -9.07 -14.38 -8.29
CA TYR A 33 -9.24 -13.82 -9.63
C TYR A 33 -9.91 -12.44 -9.60
N TRP A 34 -10.88 -12.22 -8.70
CA TRP A 34 -11.43 -10.88 -8.46
C TRP A 34 -10.38 -9.90 -7.95
N GLN A 35 -9.48 -10.34 -7.06
CA GLN A 35 -8.36 -9.54 -6.57
C GLN A 35 -7.39 -9.17 -7.70
N ARG A 36 -6.99 -10.14 -8.54
CA ARG A 36 -6.13 -9.90 -9.71
C ARG A 36 -6.77 -8.95 -10.72
N ALA A 37 -8.08 -9.09 -10.98
CA ALA A 37 -8.83 -8.19 -11.85
C ALA A 37 -8.84 -6.75 -11.32
N GLY A 38 -9.13 -6.58 -10.02
CA GLY A 38 -9.07 -5.28 -9.36
C GLY A 38 -7.69 -4.62 -9.44
N GLN A 39 -6.63 -5.39 -9.20
CA GLN A 39 -5.24 -4.91 -9.31
C GLN A 39 -4.87 -4.48 -10.72
N ARG A 40 -5.23 -5.28 -11.73
CA ARG A 40 -4.97 -4.99 -13.14
C ARG A 40 -5.72 -3.74 -13.59
N ALA A 41 -7.00 -3.61 -13.21
CA ALA A 41 -7.79 -2.41 -13.50
C ALA A 41 -7.17 -1.17 -12.85
N ARG A 42 -6.74 -1.26 -11.57
CA ARG A 42 -6.03 -0.18 -10.88
C ARG A 42 -4.72 0.22 -11.59
N GLN A 43 -3.91 -0.75 -12.03
CA GLN A 43 -2.67 -0.49 -12.76
C GLN A 43 -2.89 0.27 -14.07
N ARG A 44 -4.06 0.07 -14.70
CA ARG A 44 -4.48 0.78 -15.92
C ARG A 44 -5.26 2.08 -15.62
N SER A 45 -5.33 2.48 -14.35
CA SER A 45 -6.14 3.61 -13.87
C SER A 45 -7.65 3.50 -14.17
N ALA A 46 -8.12 2.29 -14.48
CA ALA A 46 -9.54 1.95 -14.61
C ALA A 46 -10.15 1.78 -13.21
N ASN A 47 -10.26 2.90 -12.48
CA ASN A 47 -10.54 2.89 -11.05
C ASN A 47 -11.99 2.45 -10.73
N LEU A 48 -12.95 2.74 -11.60
CA LEU A 48 -14.35 2.33 -11.38
C LEU A 48 -14.50 0.81 -11.56
N GLU A 49 -13.84 0.26 -12.57
CA GLU A 49 -13.74 -1.18 -12.83
C GLU A 49 -13.01 -1.88 -11.69
N ALA A 50 -11.92 -1.30 -11.20
CA ALA A 50 -11.19 -1.82 -10.04
C ALA A 50 -12.10 -1.89 -8.80
N ILE A 51 -12.87 -0.84 -8.49
CA ILE A 51 -13.84 -0.86 -7.40
C ILE A 51 -14.85 -1.98 -7.61
N SER A 52 -15.45 -2.07 -8.81
CA SER A 52 -16.44 -3.11 -9.12
C SER A 52 -15.89 -4.53 -8.88
N HIS A 53 -14.71 -4.84 -9.40
CA HIS A 53 -14.09 -6.17 -9.24
C HIS A 53 -13.75 -6.47 -7.77
N LEU A 54 -13.19 -5.51 -7.04
CA LEU A 54 -12.80 -5.70 -5.64
C LEU A 54 -14.02 -5.85 -4.73
N THR A 55 -15.07 -5.06 -4.95
CA THR A 55 -16.34 -5.19 -4.22
C THR A 55 -16.97 -6.55 -4.49
N ARG A 56 -16.93 -7.03 -5.74
CA ARG A 56 -17.43 -8.37 -6.08
C ARG A 56 -16.64 -9.48 -5.38
N GLY A 57 -15.32 -9.35 -5.32
CA GLY A 57 -14.47 -10.27 -4.54
C GLY A 57 -14.86 -10.30 -3.06
N LEU A 58 -15.12 -9.15 -2.44
CA LEU A 58 -15.58 -9.06 -1.04
C LEU A 58 -16.97 -9.68 -0.84
N GLU A 59 -17.89 -9.52 -1.79
CA GLU A 59 -19.22 -10.15 -1.75
C GLU A 59 -19.13 -11.67 -1.79
N VAL A 60 -18.30 -12.21 -2.70
CA VAL A 60 -18.07 -13.67 -2.80
C VAL A 60 -17.43 -14.18 -1.52
N LEU A 61 -16.45 -13.48 -0.97
CA LEU A 61 -15.76 -13.87 0.25
C LEU A 61 -16.69 -13.99 1.46
N LYS A 62 -17.73 -13.14 1.56
CA LYS A 62 -18.75 -13.22 2.64
C LYS A 62 -19.54 -14.53 2.65
N THR A 63 -19.55 -15.27 1.55
CA THR A 63 -20.25 -16.56 1.45
C THR A 63 -19.40 -17.75 1.92
N LEU A 64 -18.10 -17.53 2.13
CA LEU A 64 -17.15 -18.55 2.57
C LEU A 64 -17.09 -18.62 4.10
N SER A 65 -16.72 -19.78 4.63
CA SER A 65 -16.43 -19.90 6.06
C SER A 65 -15.18 -19.09 6.42
N PRO A 66 -15.16 -18.39 7.57
CA PRO A 66 -14.04 -17.55 7.98
C PRO A 66 -12.84 -18.41 8.37
N THR A 67 -11.91 -18.60 7.42
CA THR A 67 -10.60 -19.21 7.62
C THR A 67 -9.50 -18.15 7.58
N THR A 68 -8.30 -18.47 8.06
CA THR A 68 -7.13 -17.58 7.94
C THR A 68 -6.86 -17.18 6.49
N ALA A 69 -7.06 -18.09 5.53
CA ALA A 69 -6.96 -17.79 4.11
C ALA A 69 -8.00 -16.75 3.66
N CYS A 70 -9.25 -16.87 4.13
CA CYS A 70 -10.28 -15.88 3.85
C CYS A 70 -9.92 -14.49 4.40
N LEU A 71 -9.39 -14.43 5.63
CA LEU A 71 -8.93 -13.16 6.22
C LEU A 71 -7.80 -12.53 5.41
N GLN A 72 -6.86 -13.32 4.90
CA GLN A 72 -5.78 -12.83 4.04
C GLN A 72 -6.32 -12.29 2.72
N TYR A 73 -7.26 -13.00 2.08
CA TYR A 73 -7.91 -12.50 0.86
C TYR A 73 -8.70 -11.22 1.11
N GLU A 74 -9.40 -11.11 2.24
CA GLU A 74 -10.09 -9.89 2.62
C GLU A 74 -9.10 -8.73 2.75
N LEU A 75 -7.97 -8.95 3.43
CA LEU A 75 -6.95 -7.93 3.62
C LEU A 75 -6.39 -7.46 2.28
N ASP A 76 -6.08 -8.37 1.36
CA ASP A 76 -5.53 -8.02 0.04
C ASP A 76 -6.54 -7.23 -0.82
N LEU A 77 -7.82 -7.59 -0.74
CA LEU A 77 -8.90 -6.86 -1.41
C LEU A 77 -9.04 -5.44 -0.83
N GLN A 78 -9.11 -5.29 0.49
CA GLN A 78 -9.22 -3.99 1.16
C GLN A 78 -7.99 -3.10 0.87
N MET A 79 -6.78 -3.68 0.90
CA MET A 79 -5.53 -2.98 0.58
C MET A 79 -5.45 -2.52 -0.88
N THR A 80 -6.11 -3.23 -1.78
CA THR A 80 -6.23 -2.80 -3.17
C THR A 80 -7.30 -1.72 -3.33
N LEU A 81 -8.42 -1.84 -2.60
CA LEU A 81 -9.60 -0.97 -2.69
C LEU A 81 -9.36 0.43 -2.12
N GLY A 82 -8.65 0.55 -1.00
CA GLY A 82 -8.41 1.82 -0.30
C GLY A 82 -7.84 2.93 -1.20
N PRO A 83 -6.70 2.71 -1.90
CA PRO A 83 -6.14 3.70 -2.81
C PRO A 83 -7.07 4.07 -3.98
N VAL A 84 -7.85 3.10 -4.48
CA VAL A 84 -8.78 3.33 -5.59
C VAL A 84 -9.96 4.19 -5.15
N LEU A 85 -10.48 3.95 -3.94
CA LEU A 85 -11.53 4.79 -3.34
C LEU A 85 -11.01 6.21 -3.07
N MET A 86 -9.78 6.36 -2.55
CA MET A 86 -9.17 7.67 -2.37
C MET A 86 -9.07 8.44 -3.70
N ALA A 87 -8.67 7.76 -4.78
CA ALA A 87 -8.51 8.38 -6.11
C ALA A 87 -9.84 8.79 -6.76
N THR A 88 -10.94 8.12 -6.44
CA THR A 88 -12.24 8.31 -7.11
C THR A 88 -13.24 9.11 -6.29
N LYS A 89 -13.28 8.90 -4.97
CA LYS A 89 -14.23 9.53 -4.04
C LYS A 89 -13.58 10.60 -3.16
N GLY A 90 -12.26 10.72 -3.20
CA GLY A 90 -11.49 11.64 -2.38
C GLY A 90 -11.01 11.01 -1.06
N TRP A 91 -10.09 11.71 -0.42
CA TRP A 91 -9.30 11.21 0.71
C TRP A 91 -10.10 11.00 1.99
N VAL A 92 -11.21 11.72 2.14
CA VAL A 92 -12.04 11.76 3.36
C VAL A 92 -13.37 11.03 3.20
N ALA A 93 -13.57 10.33 2.08
CA ALA A 93 -14.80 9.58 1.85
C ALA A 93 -15.00 8.50 2.93
N PRO A 94 -16.21 8.33 3.51
CA PRO A 94 -16.46 7.34 4.56
C PRO A 94 -15.99 5.92 4.20
N ASP A 95 -16.17 5.53 2.94
CA ASP A 95 -15.75 4.22 2.43
C ASP A 95 -14.24 3.99 2.57
N VAL A 96 -13.41 5.04 2.43
CA VAL A 96 -11.96 4.95 2.65
C VAL A 96 -11.66 4.62 4.10
N GLY A 97 -12.32 5.33 5.03
CA GLY A 97 -12.21 5.08 6.46
C GLY A 97 -12.61 3.65 6.83
N HIS A 98 -13.76 3.18 6.33
CA HIS A 98 -14.24 1.82 6.56
C HIS A 98 -13.26 0.76 6.01
N THR A 99 -12.75 0.94 4.79
CA THR A 99 -11.81 0.01 4.16
C THR A 99 -10.53 -0.12 4.98
N TYR A 100 -9.93 1.00 5.40
CA TYR A 100 -8.69 0.95 6.18
C TYR A 100 -8.90 0.52 7.63
N ALA A 101 -10.04 0.85 8.25
CA ALA A 101 -10.40 0.34 9.58
C ALA A 101 -10.53 -1.19 9.55
N ARG A 102 -11.24 -1.73 8.54
CA ARG A 102 -11.36 -3.17 8.36
C ARG A 102 -10.01 -3.84 8.09
N ALA A 103 -9.17 -3.25 7.24
CA ALA A 103 -7.82 -3.76 7.00
C ALA A 103 -6.97 -3.81 8.28
N ARG A 104 -7.14 -2.85 9.20
CA ARG A 104 -6.44 -2.85 10.50
C ARG A 104 -6.88 -4.00 11.39
N GLU A 105 -8.18 -4.25 11.49
CA GLU A 105 -8.73 -5.39 12.23
C GLU A 105 -8.17 -6.72 11.69
N LEU A 106 -8.11 -6.85 10.36
CA LEU A 106 -7.58 -8.04 9.70
C LEU A 106 -6.09 -8.25 9.98
N CYS A 107 -5.28 -7.19 9.95
CA CYS A 107 -3.87 -7.26 10.34
C CYS A 107 -3.69 -7.76 11.79
N GLN A 108 -4.55 -7.31 12.71
CA GLN A 108 -4.53 -7.75 14.11
C GLN A 108 -4.92 -9.23 14.25
N GLN A 109 -5.93 -9.69 13.50
CA GLN A 109 -6.35 -11.09 13.51
C GLN A 109 -5.32 -12.04 12.88
N LEU A 110 -4.57 -11.55 11.88
CA LEU A 110 -3.54 -12.32 11.17
C LEU A 110 -2.17 -12.29 11.85
N GLY A 111 -1.98 -11.44 12.87
CA GLY A 111 -0.74 -11.30 13.63
C GLY A 111 0.28 -10.36 12.97
N ASP A 112 0.13 -9.06 13.22
CA ASP A 112 1.04 -7.95 12.85
C ASP A 112 1.79 -8.15 11.53
N THR A 113 1.02 -8.20 10.45
CA THR A 113 1.53 -8.42 9.10
C THR A 113 2.31 -7.20 8.57
N PRO A 114 3.26 -7.38 7.62
CA PRO A 114 3.97 -6.26 6.99
C PRO A 114 3.05 -5.19 6.37
N GLN A 115 1.83 -5.60 5.98
CA GLN A 115 0.79 -4.72 5.44
C GLN A 115 0.30 -3.68 6.46
N LEU A 116 0.48 -3.92 7.76
CA LEU A 116 0.02 -3.02 8.83
C LEU A 116 0.55 -1.60 8.68
N VAL A 117 1.82 -1.43 8.28
CA VAL A 117 2.41 -0.10 8.03
C VAL A 117 1.65 0.63 6.91
N SER A 118 1.28 -0.09 5.85
CA SER A 118 0.52 0.49 4.74
C SER A 118 -0.92 0.82 5.13
N VAL A 119 -1.54 0.01 5.99
CA VAL A 119 -2.88 0.29 6.57
C VAL A 119 -2.86 1.55 7.42
N LEU A 120 -1.92 1.63 8.36
CA LEU A 120 -1.78 2.78 9.27
C LEU A 120 -1.50 4.07 8.51
N ARG A 121 -0.70 4.01 7.44
CA ARG A 121 -0.51 5.15 6.52
C ARG A 121 -1.81 5.58 5.84
N GLY A 122 -2.62 4.62 5.38
CA GLY A 122 -3.93 4.90 4.78
C GLY A 122 -4.87 5.61 5.77
N LEU A 123 -4.96 5.10 7.00
CA LEU A 123 -5.73 5.72 8.08
C LEU A 123 -5.22 7.13 8.41
N ALA A 124 -3.90 7.30 8.57
CA ALA A 124 -3.33 8.59 8.90
C ALA A 124 -3.67 9.64 7.83
N ARG A 125 -3.56 9.29 6.55
CA ARG A 125 -3.96 10.16 5.42
C ARG A 125 -5.45 10.51 5.44
N PHE A 126 -6.30 9.55 5.75
CA PHE A 126 -7.74 9.78 5.92
C PHE A 126 -8.02 10.80 7.04
N HIS A 127 -7.40 10.62 8.22
CA HIS A 127 -7.54 11.53 9.36
C HIS A 127 -6.91 12.92 9.10
N GLN A 128 -5.78 12.99 8.40
CA GLN A 128 -5.16 14.25 7.96
C GLN A 128 -6.10 15.06 7.07
N GLY A 129 -6.76 14.41 6.10
CA GLY A 129 -7.73 15.06 5.23
C GLY A 129 -8.94 15.60 5.99
N ARG A 130 -9.30 14.97 7.11
CA ARG A 130 -10.40 15.41 8.00
C ARG A 130 -9.98 16.50 9.00
N GLY A 131 -8.70 16.86 9.05
CA GLY A 131 -8.17 17.80 10.05
C GLY A 131 -8.02 17.20 11.45
N GLU A 132 -8.09 15.88 11.58
CA GLU A 132 -7.94 15.15 12.85
C GLU A 132 -6.46 14.90 13.15
N ALA A 133 -5.71 16.00 13.27
CA ALA A 133 -4.25 15.99 13.27
C ALA A 133 -3.63 15.17 14.41
N GLN A 134 -4.27 15.15 15.59
CA GLN A 134 -3.80 14.37 16.74
C GLN A 134 -3.85 12.85 16.44
N THR A 135 -4.98 12.36 15.96
CA THR A 135 -5.17 10.96 15.58
C THR A 135 -4.22 10.56 14.44
N ALA A 136 -4.06 11.44 13.44
CA ALA A 136 -3.10 11.22 12.38
C ALA A 136 -1.65 11.12 12.87
N ASN A 137 -1.27 11.91 13.88
CA ASN A 137 0.06 11.89 14.46
C ASN A 137 0.32 10.59 15.25
N GLU A 138 -0.66 10.11 16.03
CA GLU A 138 -0.56 8.84 16.75
C GLU A 138 -0.40 7.65 15.79
N LEU A 139 -1.14 7.64 14.68
CA LEU A 139 -1.01 6.63 13.62
C LEU A 139 0.35 6.72 12.91
N ALA A 140 0.84 7.93 12.64
CA ALA A 140 2.15 8.13 12.03
C ALA A 140 3.29 7.66 12.95
N ALA A 141 3.18 7.89 14.26
CA ALA A 141 4.14 7.37 15.24
C ALA A 141 4.15 5.84 15.29
N GLN A 142 2.99 5.19 15.20
CA GLN A 142 2.89 3.73 15.09
C GLN A 142 3.55 3.21 13.81
N CYS A 143 3.30 3.85 12.65
CA CYS A 143 3.99 3.52 11.40
C CYS A 143 5.51 3.57 11.56
N LEU A 144 6.03 4.63 12.19
CA LEU A 144 7.48 4.82 12.35
C LEU A 144 8.09 3.75 13.25
N SER A 145 7.44 3.44 14.37
CA SER A 145 7.88 2.37 15.28
C SER A 145 7.98 1.02 14.57
N LEU A 146 6.94 0.64 13.82
CA LEU A 146 6.92 -0.62 13.06
C LEU A 146 7.95 -0.64 11.93
N ALA A 147 8.10 0.46 11.20
CA ALA A 147 9.09 0.57 10.13
C ALA A 147 10.54 0.48 10.66
N GLN A 148 10.81 1.04 11.86
CA GLN A 148 12.10 0.93 12.54
C GLN A 148 12.39 -0.51 12.97
N GLN A 149 11.39 -1.22 13.50
CA GLN A 149 11.52 -2.63 13.88
C GLN A 149 11.79 -3.52 12.67
N ALA A 150 11.12 -3.26 11.54
CA ALA A 150 11.31 -4.00 10.31
C ALA A 150 12.65 -3.71 9.60
N GLN A 151 13.33 -2.61 9.95
CA GLN A 151 14.57 -2.13 9.31
C GLN A 151 14.46 -1.99 7.78
N ASP A 152 13.26 -1.74 7.26
CA ASP A 152 13.00 -1.58 5.83
C ASP A 152 13.06 -0.10 5.43
N PRO A 153 14.03 0.31 4.58
CA PRO A 153 14.17 1.69 4.13
C PRO A 153 12.92 2.24 3.42
N ALA A 154 12.18 1.41 2.68
CA ALA A 154 10.98 1.84 1.97
C ALA A 154 9.84 2.13 2.95
N LEU A 155 9.69 1.29 3.99
CA LEU A 155 8.71 1.51 5.05
C LEU A 155 9.06 2.74 5.90
N LEU A 156 10.35 2.97 6.17
CA LEU A 156 10.81 4.16 6.89
C LEU A 156 10.51 5.45 6.12
N LEU A 157 10.81 5.48 4.82
CA LEU A 157 10.49 6.63 3.96
C LEU A 157 8.98 6.92 3.98
N ALA A 158 8.16 5.87 3.83
CA ALA A 158 6.71 5.99 3.86
C ALA A 158 6.18 6.48 5.23
N ALA A 159 6.76 6.03 6.34
CA ALA A 159 6.38 6.49 7.67
C ALA A 159 6.73 7.97 7.88
N HIS A 160 7.92 8.39 7.45
CA HIS A 160 8.35 9.79 7.55
C HIS A 160 7.48 10.75 6.73
N GLU A 161 7.04 10.36 5.55
CA GLU A 161 6.11 11.15 4.71
C GLU A 161 4.85 11.53 5.49
N VAL A 162 4.22 10.55 6.15
CA VAL A 162 3.00 10.75 6.92
C VAL A 162 3.24 11.58 8.17
N SER A 163 4.34 11.30 8.90
CA SER A 163 4.69 12.07 10.09
C SER A 163 4.92 13.55 9.79
N GLY A 164 5.58 13.87 8.67
CA GLY A 164 5.84 15.26 8.28
C GLY A 164 4.55 16.06 8.08
N VAL A 165 3.55 15.49 7.41
CA VAL A 165 2.25 16.12 7.20
C VAL A 165 1.51 16.33 8.51
N SER A 166 1.47 15.32 9.39
CA SER A 166 0.82 15.44 10.71
C SER A 166 1.47 16.52 11.58
N MET A 167 2.80 16.59 11.59
CA MET A 167 3.55 17.60 12.37
C MET A 167 3.31 19.02 11.86
N TYR A 168 3.24 19.20 10.54
CA TYR A 168 2.89 20.49 9.94
C TYR A 168 1.50 20.96 10.37
N GLN A 169 0.50 20.06 10.37
CA GLN A 169 -0.87 20.36 10.78
C GLN A 169 -1.01 20.70 12.27
N LEU A 170 -0.16 20.11 13.12
CA LEU A 170 -0.11 20.42 14.56
C LEU A 170 0.62 21.74 14.89
N GLY A 171 1.10 22.48 13.89
CA GLY A 171 1.83 23.73 14.12
C GLY A 171 3.20 23.52 14.77
N ALA A 172 3.74 22.30 14.75
CA ALA A 172 5.08 21.99 15.25
C ALA A 172 6.15 22.42 14.24
N SER A 173 6.27 23.73 14.00
CA SER A 173 7.14 24.33 13.00
C SER A 173 8.64 24.35 13.37
N VAL A 174 9.18 23.34 14.06
CA VAL A 174 10.59 23.34 14.51
C VAL A 174 11.42 22.11 14.07
N LEU A 175 10.89 21.13 13.33
CA LEU A 175 11.70 19.96 12.92
C LEU A 175 11.59 19.56 11.44
N LEU A 176 11.20 20.48 10.55
CA LEU A 176 11.40 20.28 9.11
C LEU A 176 12.89 20.08 8.76
N SER A 177 13.80 20.56 9.62
CA SER A 177 15.24 20.34 9.49
C SER A 177 15.68 18.91 9.81
N CYS A 178 15.01 18.19 10.73
CA CYS A 178 15.43 16.84 11.11
C CYS A 178 15.00 15.78 10.08
N THR A 179 13.81 15.88 9.51
CA THR A 179 13.35 14.92 8.50
C THR A 179 14.09 15.09 7.18
N LEU A 180 14.31 16.34 6.73
CA LEU A 180 15.13 16.61 5.53
C LEU A 180 16.60 16.22 5.75
N SER A 181 17.19 16.48 6.93
CA SER A 181 18.56 16.05 7.24
C SER A 181 18.71 14.52 7.27
N MET A 182 17.72 13.78 7.79
CA MET A 182 17.74 12.31 7.80
C MET A 182 17.54 11.68 6.41
N VAL A 183 16.67 12.25 5.56
CA VAL A 183 16.52 11.81 4.15
C VAL A 183 17.80 12.11 3.35
N SER A 184 18.46 13.24 3.63
CA SER A 184 19.77 13.57 3.05
C SER A 184 20.86 12.58 3.50
N HIS A 185 20.89 12.25 4.79
CA HIS A 185 21.88 11.31 5.34
C HIS A 185 21.68 9.87 4.84
N SER A 186 20.44 9.40 4.65
CA SER A 186 20.18 8.04 4.15
C SER A 186 20.52 7.87 2.67
N MET A 187 20.29 8.91 1.84
CA MET A 187 20.70 8.89 0.43
C MET A 187 22.24 8.94 0.26
N ILE A 188 22.95 9.71 1.09
CA ILE A 188 24.42 9.79 1.01
C ILE A 188 25.06 8.45 1.42
N ARG A 189 24.50 7.76 2.42
CA ARG A 189 25.05 6.50 2.96
C ARG A 189 24.86 5.29 2.03
N ASN A 190 23.92 5.35 1.08
CA ASN A 190 23.70 4.30 0.07
C ASN A 190 24.50 4.49 -1.23
N SER A 191 25.32 5.56 -1.36
CA SER A 191 26.11 5.84 -2.58
C SER A 191 27.59 5.43 -2.51
N THR A 192 28.05 4.79 -1.44
CA THR A 192 29.47 4.40 -1.33
C THR A 192 29.75 3.05 -1.98
N ALA A 193 29.75 3.01 -3.31
CA ALA A 193 30.48 2.01 -4.08
C ALA A 193 31.92 2.50 -4.34
N PRO A 194 32.96 1.67 -4.16
CA PRO A 194 34.35 2.11 -4.16
C PRO A 194 34.94 2.06 -5.58
N TRP A 195 35.19 3.22 -6.19
CA TRP A 195 36.03 3.32 -7.39
C TRP A 195 37.30 4.06 -7.04
N ARG A 196 38.37 3.30 -6.85
CA ARG A 196 39.76 3.79 -6.91
C ARG A 196 40.09 4.16 -8.36
N SER A 197 40.62 5.35 -8.59
CA SER A 197 41.68 5.62 -9.58
C SER A 197 42.20 7.04 -9.31
N SER A 198 43.45 7.22 -8.90
CA SER A 198 44.68 7.12 -9.69
C SER A 198 45.17 8.54 -10.06
N THR A 199 46.19 8.97 -9.31
CA THR A 199 47.30 9.82 -9.74
C THR A 199 47.00 11.11 -10.53
N ALA A 200 47.19 12.22 -9.82
CA ALA A 200 47.58 13.50 -10.39
C ALA A 200 48.73 13.34 -11.41
N ARG A 201 48.49 13.79 -12.65
CA ARG A 201 49.54 14.23 -13.57
C ARG A 201 49.20 15.64 -14.04
N THR A 202 49.93 16.59 -13.48
CA THR A 202 50.08 17.95 -13.96
C THR A 202 50.71 17.90 -15.35
N LEU A 203 50.01 18.41 -16.38
CA LEU A 203 50.61 18.74 -17.67
C LEU A 203 50.60 20.27 -17.79
N VAL A 204 51.78 20.85 -17.60
CA VAL A 204 52.14 22.21 -17.99
C VAL A 204 52.42 22.19 -19.49
N TYR A 205 51.76 23.06 -20.26
CA TYR A 205 52.11 23.38 -21.64
C TYR A 205 52.95 24.66 -21.67
N PRO A 206 54.10 24.73 -22.35
CA PRO A 206 54.76 25.98 -22.67
C PRO A 206 54.31 26.50 -24.06
N ALA A 207 54.44 27.81 -24.24
CA ALA A 207 54.46 28.49 -25.54
C ALA A 207 55.89 28.45 -26.14
#